data_AF-A0A563VKJ2-F1
#
_entry.id   AF-A0A563VKJ2-F1
#
_cell.length_a   1.000
_cell.length_b   1.000
_cell.length_c   1.000
_cell.angle_alpha   90.00
_cell.angle_beta   90.00
_cell.angle_gamma   90.00
#
_symmetry.space_group_name_H-M   'P 1'
#
loop_
_entity.id
_entity.type
_entity.pdbx_description
1 polymer ?
#
loop_
_entity_poly.entity_id
_entity_poly.type
_entity_poly.pdbx_seq_one_letter_code
_entity_poly.pdbx_strand_id
1 'polypeptide(L)'
;MTITANDIQELVDFLPIFYVPEFQPIEKWNFKNPDGTSIAPYPIYTESVEHFFRLASKSCWFVSVSKRFDSKILEDGKFINNASLKEIKIMLDYFLRAERYCDGFWASLIKDGTICALLERLKEIKKEYR
;
A
#
# COMPACT_ATOMS: atom_id res chain seq x y z
N MET A 1 12.04 14.84 -5.70
CA MET A 1 10.98 15.72 -5.18
C MET A 1 10.93 15.59 -3.67
N THR A 2 10.72 16.69 -2.97
CA THR A 2 10.50 16.72 -1.52
C THR A 2 9.03 16.40 -1.25
N ILE A 3 8.76 15.58 -0.24
CA ILE A 3 7.39 15.28 0.17
C ILE A 3 6.80 16.47 0.94
N THR A 4 5.51 16.73 0.80
CA THR A 4 4.79 17.76 1.55
C THR A 4 3.88 17.13 2.62
N ALA A 5 3.44 17.93 3.59
CA ALA A 5 2.42 17.49 4.55
C ALA A 5 1.10 17.09 3.86
N ASN A 6 0.77 17.72 2.72
CA ASN A 6 -0.41 17.38 1.93
C ASN A 6 -0.28 16.01 1.26
N ASP A 7 0.88 15.68 0.68
CA ASP A 7 1.12 14.34 0.12
C ASP A 7 0.88 13.26 1.18
N ILE A 8 1.39 13.47 2.41
CA ILE A 8 1.19 12.55 3.52
C ILE A 8 -0.31 12.46 3.90
N GLN A 9 -1.00 13.61 3.97
CA GLN A 9 -2.42 13.65 4.30
C GLN A 9 -3.27 12.84 3.31
N GLU A 10 -3.00 12.97 2.01
CA GLU A 10 -3.74 12.24 0.96
C GLU A 10 -3.72 10.72 1.19
N LEU A 11 -2.61 10.15 1.65
CA LEU A 11 -2.56 8.73 2.00
C LEU A 11 -3.26 8.44 3.33
N VAL A 12 -3.05 9.28 4.34
CA VAL A 12 -3.64 9.11 5.68
C VAL A 12 -5.17 9.16 5.66
N ASP A 13 -5.77 9.87 4.70
CA ASP A 13 -7.24 9.95 4.55
C ASP A 13 -7.90 8.60 4.23
N PHE A 14 -7.13 7.59 3.82
CA PHE A 14 -7.63 6.22 3.62
C PHE A 14 -7.68 5.39 4.90
N LEU A 15 -7.05 5.85 5.99
CA LEU A 15 -7.08 5.15 7.28
C LEU A 15 -8.50 4.81 7.76
N PRO A 16 -9.48 5.74 7.80
CA PRO A 16 -10.84 5.40 8.21
C PRO A 16 -11.55 4.41 7.29
N ILE A 17 -11.12 4.25 6.03
CA ILE A 17 -11.70 3.30 5.08
C ILE A 17 -11.12 1.90 5.34
N PHE A 18 -9.80 1.78 5.40
CA PHE A 18 -9.10 0.49 5.53
C PHE A 18 -9.17 -0.10 6.94
N TYR A 19 -9.43 0.72 7.97
CA TYR A 19 -9.58 0.24 9.35
C TYR A 19 -10.95 -0.39 9.62
N VAL A 20 -11.93 -0.29 8.70
CA VAL A 20 -13.24 -0.91 8.88
C VAL A 20 -13.06 -2.44 8.96
N PRO A 21 -13.49 -3.11 10.05
CA PRO A 21 -13.20 -4.53 10.27
C PRO A 21 -13.64 -5.48 9.14
N GLU A 22 -14.67 -5.09 8.39
CA GLU A 22 -15.23 -5.89 7.29
C GLU A 22 -14.86 -5.37 5.90
N PHE A 23 -13.93 -4.41 5.80
CA PHE A 23 -13.51 -3.86 4.52
C PHE A 23 -13.03 -4.96 3.56
N GLN A 24 -13.64 -5.04 2.39
CA GLN A 24 -13.24 -5.97 1.34
C GLN A 24 -12.42 -5.22 0.28
N PRO A 25 -11.09 -5.43 0.22
CA PRO A 25 -10.25 -4.73 -0.75
C PRO A 25 -10.48 -5.21 -2.19
N ILE A 26 -10.90 -6.47 -2.38
CA ILE A 26 -11.18 -7.08 -3.68
C ILE A 26 -12.70 -7.09 -3.89
N GLU A 27 -13.16 -6.48 -4.98
CA GLU A 27 -14.55 -6.53 -5.41
C GLU A 27 -14.89 -7.92 -5.96
N LYS A 28 -14.03 -8.46 -6.82
CA LYS A 28 -14.18 -9.81 -7.39
C LYS A 28 -12.85 -10.33 -7.94
N TRP A 29 -12.77 -11.64 -8.14
CA TRP A 29 -11.71 -12.25 -8.92
C TRP A 29 -12.17 -12.45 -10.35
N ASN A 30 -11.36 -12.08 -11.32
CA ASN A 30 -11.61 -12.41 -12.71
C ASN A 30 -10.90 -13.71 -13.09
N PHE A 31 -11.62 -14.62 -13.75
CA PHE A 31 -11.12 -15.94 -14.16
C PHE A 31 -11.17 -16.13 -15.68
N LYS A 32 -11.72 -15.17 -16.42
CA LYS A 32 -11.98 -15.30 -17.85
C LYS A 32 -11.64 -14.04 -18.61
N ASN A 33 -11.21 -14.22 -19.86
CA ASN A 33 -11.16 -13.15 -20.84
C ASN A 33 -12.57 -12.75 -21.30
N PRO A 34 -12.73 -11.58 -21.94
CA PRO A 34 -14.01 -11.16 -22.53
C PRO A 34 -14.59 -12.15 -23.55
N ASP A 35 -13.75 -12.96 -24.20
CA ASP A 35 -14.17 -14.02 -25.15
C ASP A 35 -14.62 -15.34 -24.48
N GLY A 36 -14.58 -15.40 -23.14
CA GLY A 36 -14.98 -16.56 -22.35
C GLY A 36 -13.88 -17.59 -22.10
N THR A 37 -12.68 -17.41 -22.64
CA THR A 37 -11.53 -18.30 -22.38
C THR A 37 -11.03 -18.16 -20.93
N SER A 38 -10.67 -19.28 -20.31
CA SER A 38 -10.14 -19.29 -18.94
C SER A 38 -8.73 -18.72 -18.88
N ILE A 39 -8.44 -17.97 -17.81
CA ILE A 39 -7.14 -17.36 -17.54
C ILE A 39 -6.71 -17.59 -16.09
N ALA A 40 -5.44 -17.31 -15.80
CA ALA A 40 -4.98 -17.21 -14.43
C ALA A 40 -5.79 -16.12 -13.69
N PRO A 41 -6.30 -16.40 -12.48
CA PRO A 41 -7.17 -15.48 -11.79
C PRO A 41 -6.41 -14.25 -11.30
N TYR A 42 -7.03 -13.08 -11.43
CA TYR A 42 -6.50 -11.83 -10.88
C TYR A 42 -7.61 -11.03 -10.17
N PRO A 43 -7.27 -10.24 -9.14
CA PRO A 43 -8.23 -9.45 -8.41
C PRO A 43 -8.67 -8.22 -9.21
N ILE A 44 -9.94 -7.88 -9.07
CA ILE A 44 -10.48 -6.55 -9.36
C ILE A 44 -10.63 -5.86 -8.01
N TYR A 45 -9.86 -4.80 -7.79
CA TYR A 45 -9.83 -4.06 -6.55
C TYR A 45 -11.00 -3.06 -6.46
N THR A 46 -11.39 -2.71 -5.24
CA THR A 46 -12.31 -1.59 -5.02
C THR A 46 -11.66 -0.27 -5.43
N GLU A 47 -12.48 0.71 -5.80
CA GLU A 47 -12.01 2.05 -6.19
C GLU A 47 -11.10 2.69 -5.12
N SER A 48 -11.42 2.50 -3.84
CA SER A 48 -10.60 3.03 -2.73
C SER A 48 -9.19 2.43 -2.71
N VAL A 49 -9.04 1.14 -3.00
CA VAL A 49 -7.72 0.48 -3.06
C VAL A 49 -6.94 0.98 -4.26
N GLU A 50 -7.55 1.01 -5.45
CA GLU A 50 -6.90 1.53 -6.66
C GLU A 50 -6.48 2.99 -6.49
N HIS A 51 -7.34 3.82 -5.88
CA HIS A 51 -7.04 5.22 -5.62
C HIS A 51 -5.87 5.37 -4.66
N PHE A 52 -5.85 4.61 -3.55
CA PHE A 52 -4.75 4.64 -2.61
C PHE A 52 -3.41 4.31 -3.30
N PHE A 53 -3.33 3.19 -4.03
CA PHE A 53 -2.08 2.78 -4.68
C PHE A 53 -1.69 3.70 -5.84
N ARG A 54 -2.67 4.32 -6.53
CA ARG A 54 -2.40 5.40 -7.50
C ARG A 54 -1.71 6.59 -6.82
N LEU A 55 -2.20 7.06 -5.68
CA LEU A 55 -1.56 8.14 -4.92
C LEU A 55 -0.17 7.74 -4.41
N ALA A 56 -0.04 6.51 -3.89
CA ALA A 56 1.24 5.97 -3.41
C ALA A 56 2.29 5.82 -4.52
N SER A 57 1.87 5.79 -5.79
CA SER A 57 2.76 5.73 -6.96
C SER A 57 3.25 7.10 -7.46
N LYS A 58 2.79 8.22 -6.88
CA LYS A 58 3.29 9.56 -7.23
C LYS A 58 4.81 9.63 -7.03
N SER A 59 5.48 10.45 -7.84
CA SER A 59 6.95 10.61 -7.82
C SER A 59 7.52 11.11 -6.50
N CYS A 60 6.73 11.75 -5.64
CA CYS A 60 7.14 12.14 -4.29
C CYS A 60 7.36 10.93 -3.36
N TRP A 61 6.65 9.83 -3.59
CA TRP A 61 6.76 8.57 -2.85
C TRP A 61 7.80 7.62 -3.44
N PHE A 62 8.13 7.77 -4.72
CA PHE A 62 9.15 6.97 -5.39
C PHE A 62 10.54 7.11 -4.73
N VAL A 63 11.26 5.99 -4.68
CA VAL A 63 12.67 5.92 -4.31
C VAL A 63 13.38 5.09 -5.36
N SER A 64 14.40 5.65 -6.01
CA SER A 64 15.33 4.87 -6.81
C SER A 64 16.21 4.05 -5.86
N VAL A 65 15.76 2.87 -5.46
CA VAL A 65 16.54 1.95 -4.63
C VAL A 65 17.21 0.91 -5.53
N SER A 66 18.54 0.81 -5.45
CA SER A 66 19.30 -0.28 -6.05
C SER A 66 19.32 -1.55 -5.18
N LYS A 67 18.96 -1.43 -3.89
CA LYS A 67 18.88 -2.55 -2.94
C LYS A 67 17.45 -3.06 -2.78
N ARG A 68 17.30 -4.38 -2.84
CA ARG A 68 16.05 -5.11 -2.58
C ARG A 68 15.62 -4.88 -1.14
N PHE A 69 14.38 -4.45 -0.93
CA PHE A 69 13.73 -4.45 0.39
C PHE A 69 13.60 -5.90 0.87
N ASP A 70 14.06 -6.20 2.09
CA ASP A 70 13.90 -7.52 2.69
C ASP A 70 12.53 -7.58 3.38
N SER A 71 11.58 -8.26 2.74
CA SER A 71 10.21 -8.37 3.23
C SER A 71 10.10 -9.05 4.59
N LYS A 72 11.12 -9.81 5.02
CA LYS A 72 11.17 -10.42 6.36
C LYS A 72 11.16 -9.38 7.48
N ILE A 73 11.56 -8.14 7.20
CA ILE A 73 11.51 -7.04 8.15
C ILE A 73 10.05 -6.70 8.53
N LEU A 74 9.08 -7.01 7.66
CA LEU A 74 7.64 -6.81 7.96
C LEU A 74 7.10 -7.85 8.95
N GLU A 75 7.79 -8.97 9.15
CA GLU A 75 7.42 -9.97 10.17
C GLU A 75 7.69 -9.46 11.59
N ASP A 76 8.57 -8.45 11.74
CA ASP A 76 8.73 -7.70 12.98
C ASP A 76 7.66 -6.59 13.05
N GLY A 77 6.54 -6.90 13.72
CA GLY A 77 5.42 -5.97 13.91
C GLY A 77 5.79 -4.63 14.58
N LYS A 78 7.02 -4.46 15.11
CA LYS A 78 7.51 -3.19 15.65
C LYS A 78 8.17 -2.30 14.59
N PHE A 79 8.54 -2.84 13.43
CA PHE A 79 9.28 -2.10 12.42
C PHE A 79 8.46 -0.94 11.86
N ILE A 80 7.23 -1.19 11.42
CA ILE A 80 6.37 -0.16 10.80
C ILE A 80 6.08 0.97 11.79
N ASN A 81 5.82 0.63 13.06
CA ASN A 81 5.50 1.60 14.10
C ASN A 81 6.64 2.59 14.41
N ASN A 82 7.89 2.24 14.07
CA ASN A 82 9.06 3.09 14.26
C ASN A 82 9.70 3.55 12.95
N ALA A 83 9.15 3.15 11.80
CA ALA A 83 9.74 3.43 10.50
C ALA A 83 9.90 4.93 10.27
N SER A 84 11.05 5.33 9.74
CA SER A 84 11.28 6.66 9.20
C SER A 84 10.49 6.86 7.91
N LEU A 85 10.30 8.12 7.50
CA LEU A 85 9.67 8.43 6.22
C LEU A 85 10.40 7.77 5.04
N LYS A 86 11.73 7.71 5.08
CA LYS A 86 12.53 7.05 4.03
C LYS A 86 12.22 5.56 3.94
N GLU A 87 12.08 4.87 5.08
CA GLU A 87 11.71 3.46 5.13
C GLU A 87 10.28 3.23 4.63
N ILE A 88 9.33 4.11 4.99
CA ILE A 88 7.96 4.05 4.47
C ILE A 88 7.94 4.18 2.95
N LYS A 89 8.70 5.10 2.38
CA LYS A 89 8.80 5.24 0.92
C LYS A 89 9.35 3.96 0.26
N ILE A 90 10.35 3.32 0.87
CA ILE A 90 10.89 2.04 0.38
C ILE A 90 9.83 0.93 0.47
N MET A 91 9.05 0.88 1.55
CA MET A 91 7.94 -0.07 1.71
C MET A 91 6.87 0.12 0.65
N LEU A 92 6.42 1.37 0.42
CA LEU A 92 5.42 1.67 -0.61
C LEU A 92 5.90 1.28 -2.02
N ASP A 93 7.15 1.59 -2.36
CA ASP A 93 7.75 1.16 -3.63
C ASP A 93 7.78 -0.38 -3.76
N TYR A 94 8.13 -1.09 -2.67
CA TYR A 94 8.09 -2.54 -2.65
C TYR A 94 6.66 -3.07 -2.83
N PHE A 95 5.67 -2.52 -2.13
CA PHE A 95 4.26 -2.93 -2.22
C PHE A 95 3.69 -2.77 -3.63
N LEU A 96 3.97 -1.64 -4.28
CA LEU A 96 3.57 -1.40 -5.67
C LEU A 96 4.19 -2.41 -6.63
N ARG A 97 5.45 -2.79 -6.42
CA ARG A 97 6.15 -3.74 -7.30
C ARG A 97 5.73 -5.18 -7.06
N ALA A 98 5.48 -5.57 -5.81
CA ALA A 98 5.18 -6.93 -5.40
C ALA A 98 3.84 -7.43 -5.95
N GLU A 99 2.84 -6.56 -6.13
CA GLU A 99 1.55 -6.90 -6.76
C GLU A 99 1.71 -7.53 -8.14
N ARG A 100 2.68 -7.04 -8.94
CA ARG A 100 2.94 -7.58 -10.30
C ARG A 100 3.45 -9.02 -10.31
N TYR A 101 3.84 -9.55 -9.16
CA TYR A 101 4.37 -10.91 -9.00
C TYR A 101 3.48 -11.80 -8.15
N CYS A 102 2.52 -11.21 -7.42
CA CYS A 102 1.61 -11.92 -6.53
C CYS A 102 0.27 -11.18 -6.55
N ASP A 103 -0.62 -11.62 -7.44
CA ASP A 103 -1.97 -11.09 -7.54
C ASP A 103 -2.69 -11.20 -6.19
N GLY A 104 -3.23 -10.09 -5.70
CA GLY A 104 -3.90 -10.03 -4.39
C GLY A 104 -3.00 -9.59 -3.24
N PHE A 105 -1.74 -9.23 -3.50
CA PHE A 105 -0.81 -8.80 -2.47
C PHE A 105 -1.23 -7.49 -1.79
N TRP A 106 -1.77 -6.53 -2.53
CA TRP A 106 -2.36 -5.32 -1.95
C TRP A 106 -3.50 -5.64 -0.99
N ALA A 107 -4.36 -6.61 -1.35
CA ALA A 107 -5.43 -7.05 -0.46
C ALA A 107 -4.89 -7.71 0.81
N SER A 108 -3.82 -8.50 0.73
CA SER A 108 -3.24 -9.13 1.92
C SER A 108 -2.70 -8.09 2.89
N LEU A 109 -1.97 -7.07 2.41
CA LEU A 109 -1.42 -5.99 3.24
C LEU A 109 -2.50 -5.13 3.92
N ILE A 110 -3.66 -5.00 3.29
CA ILE A 110 -4.79 -4.28 3.90
C ILE A 110 -5.43 -5.16 4.98
N LYS A 111 -5.69 -6.43 4.66
CA LYS A 111 -6.37 -7.37 5.57
C LYS A 111 -5.54 -7.74 6.80
N ASP A 112 -4.22 -7.82 6.68
CA ASP A 112 -3.32 -8.10 7.79
C ASP A 112 -3.00 -6.85 8.64
N GLY A 113 -3.51 -5.67 8.25
CA GLY A 113 -3.33 -4.42 8.96
C GLY A 113 -2.02 -3.68 8.65
N THR A 114 -1.17 -4.21 7.77
CA THR A 114 0.11 -3.59 7.38
C THR A 114 -0.09 -2.17 6.84
N ILE A 115 -1.07 -1.97 5.94
CA ILE A 115 -1.37 -0.62 5.42
C ILE A 115 -1.89 0.29 6.53
N CYS A 116 -2.76 -0.19 7.43
CA CYS A 116 -3.26 0.61 8.55
C CYS A 116 -2.12 1.07 9.48
N ALA A 117 -1.21 0.16 9.85
CA ALA A 117 -0.04 0.50 10.67
C ALA A 117 0.87 1.53 9.97
N LEU A 118 1.08 1.39 8.66
CA LEU A 118 1.85 2.36 7.87
C LEU A 118 1.19 3.74 7.86
N LEU A 119 -0.13 3.79 7.69
CA LEU A 119 -0.91 5.04 7.69
C LEU A 119 -0.93 5.72 9.06
N GLU A 120 -1.05 4.95 10.14
CA GLU A 120 -0.90 5.46 11.51
C GLU A 120 0.49 6.06 11.72
N ARG A 121 1.55 5.37 11.26
CA ARG A 121 2.91 5.91 11.35
C ARG A 121 3.06 7.20 10.55
N LEU A 122 2.54 7.25 9.32
CA LEU A 122 2.56 8.47 8.49
C LEU A 122 1.83 9.64 9.17
N LYS A 123 0.70 9.36 9.84
CA LYS A 123 -0.05 10.35 10.61
C LYS A 123 0.79 10.95 11.74
N GLU A 124 1.59 10.13 12.44
CA GLU A 124 2.51 10.62 13.47
C GLU A 124 3.66 11.45 12.87
N ILE A 125 4.33 10.95 11.81
CA ILE A 125 5.41 11.68 11.12
C ILE A 125 4.92 13.05 10.66
N LYS A 126 3.71 13.16 10.11
CA LYS A 126 3.15 14.44 9.65
C LYS A 126 3.05 15.48 10.77
N LYS A 127 2.86 15.08 12.03
CA LYS A 127 2.81 16.03 13.17
C LYS A 127 4.16 16.69 13.42
N GLU A 128 5.26 16.05 13.01
CA GLU A 128 6.63 16.56 13.13
C GLU A 128 6.95 17.64 12.07
N TYR A 129 6.13 17.76 11.02
CA TYR A 129 6.24 18.79 9.96
C TYR A 129 5.53 20.11 10.31
N ARG A 130 5.28 20.37 11.61
CA ARG A 130 4.62 21.60 12.10
C ARG A 130 5.58 22.78 12.18
#